data_AF-A0A2B7WEQ2-F1
#
_entry.id   AF-A0A2B7WEQ2-F1
#
_cell.length_a   1.000
_cell.length_b   1.000
_cell.length_c   1.000
_cell.angle_alpha   90.00
_cell.angle_beta   90.00
_cell.angle_gamma   90.00
#
_symmetry.space_group_name_H-M   'P 1'
#
loop_
_entity.id
_entity.type
_entity.pdbx_description
1 polymer ?
#
loop_
_entity_poly.entity_id
_entity_poly.type
_entity_poly.pdbx_seq_one_letter_code
_entity_poly.pdbx_strand_id
1 'polypeptide(L)'
;MAGTENEDPGIPVDDIANDREKLEEKAKIESEEDVVLDPEWTDVKQFESSPSVRAVLLRKQNPAGGVARVEGNPSRYTLTDKVTGTVLVAAKPGETIVLLGYPSIRCFRRRSR
;
A
#
# COMPACT_ATOMS: atom_id res chain seq x y z
N MET A 1 19.30 -10.02 14.94
CA MET A 1 19.60 -8.65 14.45
C MET A 1 18.27 -7.96 14.28
N ALA A 2 18.01 -6.87 15.00
CA ALA A 2 16.81 -6.08 14.79
C ALA A 2 16.92 -5.47 13.38
N GLY A 3 16.08 -5.91 12.45
CA GLY A 3 16.06 -5.33 11.11
C GLY A 3 15.82 -3.83 11.22
N THR A 4 16.60 -3.03 10.51
CA THR A 4 16.35 -1.60 10.39
C THR A 4 14.98 -1.42 9.72
N GLU A 5 14.09 -0.69 10.38
CA GLU A 5 12.79 -0.32 9.87
C GLU A 5 12.78 1.19 9.64
N ASN A 6 12.47 1.61 8.41
CA ASN A 6 12.50 3.01 8.00
C ASN A 6 11.08 3.54 7.78
N GLU A 7 10.82 4.75 8.26
CA GLU A 7 9.60 5.45 7.87
C GLU A 7 9.68 5.83 6.38
N ASP A 8 8.63 5.49 5.63
CA ASP A 8 8.43 5.84 4.23
C ASP A 8 7.02 6.42 4.09
N PRO A 9 6.86 7.71 3.73
CA PRO A 9 5.55 8.35 3.64
C PRO A 9 4.66 7.80 2.50
N GLY A 10 5.20 6.92 1.65
CA GLY A 10 4.54 6.45 0.45
C GLY A 10 4.64 7.48 -0.69
N ILE A 11 4.19 7.07 -1.87
CA ILE A 11 4.30 7.87 -3.09
C ILE A 11 2.99 8.63 -3.29
N PRO A 12 2.97 9.98 -3.28
CA PRO A 12 1.77 10.74 -3.56
C PRO A 12 1.22 10.44 -4.95
N VAL A 13 -0.10 10.26 -5.06
CA VAL A 13 -0.79 9.94 -6.34
C VAL A 13 -2.09 10.73 -6.50
N ASP A 14 -2.25 11.86 -5.81
CA ASP A 14 -3.45 12.70 -5.85
C ASP A 14 -3.79 13.20 -7.26
N ASP A 15 -2.77 13.44 -8.09
CA ASP A 15 -2.88 13.89 -9.48
C ASP A 15 -3.50 12.83 -10.41
N ILE A 16 -3.39 11.55 -10.04
CA ILE A 16 -3.92 10.41 -10.80
C ILE A 16 -4.97 9.61 -10.03
N ALA A 17 -5.47 10.10 -8.90
CA ALA A 17 -6.34 9.34 -7.99
C ALA A 17 -7.64 8.82 -8.64
N ASN A 18 -8.10 9.46 -9.72
CA ASN A 18 -9.30 9.07 -10.47
C ASN A 18 -9.00 8.33 -11.78
N ASP A 19 -7.73 8.14 -12.13
CA ASP A 19 -7.30 7.52 -13.37
C ASP A 19 -6.79 6.10 -13.08
N ARG A 20 -7.70 5.13 -13.22
CA ARG A 20 -7.42 3.73 -12.90
C ARG A 20 -6.22 3.18 -13.68
N GLU A 21 -6.12 3.50 -14.97
CA GLU A 21 -5.06 2.95 -15.83
C GLU A 21 -3.70 3.48 -15.38
N LYS A 22 -3.58 4.79 -15.10
CA LYS A 22 -2.35 5.37 -14.58
C LYS A 22 -1.98 4.84 -13.20
N LEU A 23 -2.96 4.60 -12.34
CA LEU A 23 -2.73 4.01 -11.03
C LEU A 23 -2.18 2.58 -11.14
N GLU A 24 -2.76 1.75 -12.03
CA GLU A 24 -2.28 0.40 -12.29
C GLU A 24 -0.87 0.41 -12.91
N GLU A 25 -0.59 1.33 -13.85
CA GLU A 25 0.74 1.52 -14.43
C GLU A 25 1.78 1.93 -13.38
N LYS A 26 1.45 2.92 -12.54
CA LYS A 26 2.32 3.36 -11.45
C LYS A 26 2.57 2.25 -10.45
N ALA A 27 1.54 1.54 -10.02
CA ALA A 27 1.67 0.39 -9.12
C ALA A 27 2.52 -0.73 -9.73
N LYS A 28 2.39 -0.98 -11.03
CA LYS A 28 3.22 -1.96 -11.76
C LYS A 28 4.69 -1.58 -11.76
N ILE A 29 5.01 -0.31 -12.01
CA ILE A 29 6.40 0.19 -11.99
C ILE A 29 6.99 0.03 -10.58
N GLU A 30 6.27 0.47 -9.54
CA GLU A 30 6.78 0.50 -8.17
C GLU A 30 6.84 -0.88 -7.50
N SER A 31 5.95 -1.81 -7.88
CA SER A 31 5.94 -3.19 -7.38
C SER A 31 6.73 -4.17 -8.24
N GLU A 32 7.14 -3.76 -9.45
CA GLU A 32 7.79 -4.60 -10.46
C GLU A 32 6.94 -5.82 -10.89
N GLU A 33 5.61 -5.73 -10.74
CA GLU A 33 4.67 -6.81 -11.02
C GLU A 33 3.44 -6.35 -11.80
N ASP A 34 2.85 -7.23 -12.61
CA ASP A 34 1.59 -6.93 -13.28
C ASP A 34 0.43 -7.01 -12.29
N VAL A 35 -0.25 -5.89 -12.07
CA VAL A 35 -1.27 -5.74 -11.03
C VAL A 35 -2.57 -5.15 -11.57
N VAL A 36 -3.65 -5.39 -10.84
CA VAL A 36 -4.98 -4.85 -11.11
C VAL A 36 -5.50 -4.18 -9.85
N LEU A 37 -6.08 -3.00 -10.01
CA LEU A 37 -6.69 -2.26 -8.90
C LEU A 37 -8.05 -2.86 -8.53
N ASP A 38 -8.25 -3.17 -7.25
CA ASP A 38 -9.55 -3.61 -6.74
C ASP A 38 -10.60 -2.51 -6.97
N PRO A 39 -11.88 -2.82 -7.20
CA PRO A 39 -12.89 -1.82 -7.51
C PRO A 39 -13.20 -0.89 -6.33
N GLU A 40 -13.11 -1.39 -5.10
CA GLU A 40 -13.61 -0.72 -3.90
C GLU A 40 -12.52 -0.46 -2.87
N TRP A 41 -12.71 0.60 -2.09
CA TRP A 41 -11.95 0.84 -0.87
C TRP A 41 -12.40 -0.11 0.23
N THR A 42 -11.47 -0.53 1.07
CA THR A 42 -11.70 -1.41 2.21
C THR A 42 -11.10 -0.80 3.46
N ASP A 43 -11.87 -0.75 4.53
CA ASP A 43 -11.37 -0.45 5.87
C ASP A 43 -10.92 -1.75 6.53
N VAL A 44 -9.60 -1.90 6.70
CA VAL A 44 -9.02 -3.08 7.37
C VAL A 44 -9.42 -3.06 8.84
N LYS A 45 -9.61 -4.21 9.48
CA LYS A 45 -10.07 -4.25 10.88
C LYS A 45 -8.97 -4.40 11.92
N GLN A 46 -7.81 -5.01 11.64
CA GLN A 46 -6.78 -5.10 12.69
C GLN A 46 -5.41 -5.46 12.15
N PHE A 47 -5.31 -6.61 11.50
CA PHE A 47 -4.12 -7.12 10.85
C PHE A 47 -4.56 -7.82 9.57
N GLU A 48 -3.97 -7.45 8.45
CA GLU A 48 -4.20 -8.13 7.18
C GLU A 48 -2.92 -8.17 6.37
N SER A 49 -2.61 -9.34 5.83
CA SER A 49 -1.54 -9.54 4.86
C SER A 49 -2.01 -10.50 3.79
N SER A 50 -1.59 -10.27 2.55
CA SER A 50 -1.93 -11.15 1.44
C SER A 50 -0.79 -11.19 0.43
N PRO A 51 -0.31 -12.39 0.05
CA PRO A 51 0.76 -12.52 -0.95
C PRO A 51 0.32 -12.09 -2.34
N SER A 52 -1.00 -12.03 -2.60
CA SER A 52 -1.52 -11.54 -3.87
C SER A 52 -1.50 -10.01 -3.96
N VAL A 53 -1.45 -9.29 -2.84
CA VAL A 53 -1.47 -7.83 -2.81
C VAL A 53 -0.05 -7.31 -2.97
N ARG A 54 0.17 -6.51 -4.01
CA ARG A 54 1.50 -6.01 -4.41
C ARG A 54 1.65 -4.51 -4.23
N ALA A 55 0.54 -3.80 -4.16
CA ALA A 55 0.52 -2.42 -3.72
C ALA A 55 -0.83 -2.10 -3.06
N VAL A 56 -0.89 -1.00 -2.33
CA VAL A 56 -2.12 -0.44 -1.77
C VAL A 56 -2.14 1.06 -2.00
N LEU A 57 -3.29 1.61 -2.38
CA LEU A 57 -3.59 3.00 -2.10
C LEU A 57 -3.93 3.12 -0.62
N LEU A 58 -3.43 4.18 0.01
CA LEU A 58 -3.61 4.48 1.40
C LEU A 58 -4.10 5.92 1.51
N ARG A 59 -5.16 6.11 2.31
CA ARG A 59 -5.66 7.46 2.62
C ARG A 59 -6.06 7.54 4.09
N LYS A 60 -6.03 8.74 4.64
CA LYS A 60 -6.51 9.01 5.99
C LYS A 60 -8.04 9.12 6.00
N GLN A 61 -8.71 8.14 6.62
CA GLN A 61 -10.17 8.18 6.82
C GLN A 61 -10.57 8.16 8.30
N ASN A 62 -9.82 7.44 9.15
CA ASN A 62 -10.10 7.32 10.58
C ASN A 62 -9.07 8.11 11.42
N PRO A 63 -9.49 8.90 12.43
CA PRO A 63 -8.57 9.61 13.32
C PRO A 63 -7.59 8.72 14.10
N ALA A 64 -7.99 7.48 14.40
CA ALA A 64 -7.15 6.55 15.17
C ALA A 64 -5.84 6.20 14.47
N GLY A 65 -5.82 6.28 13.14
CA GLY A 65 -4.67 5.94 12.31
C GLY A 65 -4.31 4.45 12.35
N GLY A 66 -3.54 4.02 11.35
CA GLY A 66 -2.99 2.70 11.15
C GLY A 66 -1.65 2.77 10.43
N VAL A 67 -1.13 1.61 10.02
CA VAL A 67 0.12 1.50 9.29
C VAL A 67 -0.04 0.59 8.09
N ALA A 68 0.63 0.94 7.01
CA ALA A 68 0.99 0.00 5.96
C ALA A 68 2.50 -0.29 6.09
N ARG A 69 2.86 -1.53 6.39
CA ARG A 69 4.24 -1.99 6.49
C ARG A 69 4.57 -2.83 5.27
N VAL A 70 5.74 -2.62 4.70
CA VAL A 70 6.34 -3.48 3.69
C VAL A 70 7.47 -4.24 4.39
N GLU A 71 7.24 -5.52 4.63
CA GLU A 71 8.23 -6.42 5.22
C GLU A 71 9.24 -6.83 4.15
N GLY A 72 10.48 -6.43 4.38
CA GLY A 72 11.63 -6.59 3.50
C GLY A 72 12.93 -6.32 4.25
N ASN A 73 14.04 -6.16 3.52
CA ASN A 73 15.34 -5.83 4.11
C ASN A 73 16.00 -4.62 3.41
N PRO A 74 15.92 -3.40 3.97
CA PRO A 74 15.24 -3.05 5.23
C PRO A 74 13.71 -3.09 5.08
N SER A 75 13.00 -3.24 6.21
CA SER A 75 11.55 -3.07 6.21
C SER A 75 11.20 -1.58 6.20
N ARG A 76 10.01 -1.23 5.70
CA ARG A 76 9.53 0.15 5.68
C ARG A 76 8.08 0.25 6.11
N TYR A 77 7.68 1.41 6.62
CA TYR A 77 6.31 1.62 7.08
C TYR A 77 5.80 3.03 6.75
N THR A 78 4.51 3.10 6.42
CA THR A 78 3.76 4.34 6.18
C THR A 78 2.69 4.48 7.24
N LEU A 79 2.77 5.55 8.04
CA LEU A 79 1.78 5.88 9.06
C LEU A 79 0.61 6.66 8.43
N THR A 80 -0.60 6.14 8.51
CA THR A 80 -1.77 6.77 7.84
C THR A 80 -2.15 8.13 8.44
N ASP A 81 -1.81 8.37 9.71
CA ASP A 81 -2.13 9.63 10.39
C ASP A 81 -1.30 10.80 9.85
N LYS A 82 -0.11 10.52 9.31
CA LYS A 82 0.80 11.44 8.62
C LYS A 82 0.54 11.57 7.11
N VAL A 83 -0.23 10.65 6.52
CA VAL A 83 -0.60 10.72 5.11
C VAL A 83 -1.51 11.93 4.86
N THR A 84 -1.11 12.74 3.89
CA THR A 84 -1.94 13.81 3.31
C THR A 84 -2.38 13.36 1.92
N GLY A 85 -3.67 13.37 1.64
CA GLY A 85 -4.20 12.90 0.36
C GLY A 85 -4.20 11.37 0.22
N THR A 86 -3.96 10.90 -1.01
CA THR A 86 -3.81 9.48 -1.34
C THR A 86 -2.37 9.17 -1.71
N VAL A 87 -1.79 8.17 -1.04
CA VAL A 87 -0.44 7.67 -1.34
C VAL A 87 -0.49 6.21 -1.79
N LEU A 88 0.48 5.82 -2.61
CA LEU A 88 0.73 4.45 -3.03
C LEU A 88 1.86 3.86 -2.19
N VAL A 89 1.62 2.67 -1.65
CA VAL A 89 2.63 1.83 -0.98
C VAL A 89 2.75 0.53 -1.77
N ALA A 90 3.93 0.23 -2.29
CA ALA A 90 4.18 -0.96 -3.11
C ALA A 90 5.12 -1.95 -2.41
N ALA A 91 5.01 -3.22 -2.74
CA ALA A 91 5.97 -4.26 -2.36
C ALA A 91 6.65 -4.79 -3.63
N LYS A 92 7.98 -4.84 -3.60
CA LYS A 92 8.83 -5.44 -4.62
C LYS A 92 8.91 -6.96 -4.47
N PRO A 93 9.35 -7.71 -5.50
CA PRO A 93 9.45 -9.16 -5.41
C PRO A 93 10.24 -9.61 -4.17
N GLY A 94 9.65 -10.50 -3.37
CA GLY A 94 10.21 -10.95 -2.09
C GLY A 94 9.77 -10.13 -0.86
N GLU A 95 9.11 -8.98 -1.06
CA GLU A 95 8.49 -8.19 0.01
C GLU A 95 7.00 -8.53 0.18
N THR A 96 6.47 -8.27 1.37
CA THR A 96 5.06 -8.47 1.73
C THR A 96 4.45 -7.22 2.35
N ILE A 97 3.21 -6.89 1.97
CA ILE A 97 2.44 -5.80 2.61
C ILE A 97 1.69 -6.35 3.81
N VAL A 98 1.85 -5.68 4.95
CA VAL A 98 1.16 -5.92 6.21
C VAL A 98 0.42 -4.65 6.63
N LEU A 99 -0.87 -4.77 6.89
CA LEU A 99 -1.74 -3.65 7.26
C LEU A 99 -2.12 -3.79 8.72
N LEU A 100 -1.92 -2.75 9.53
CA LEU A 100 -2.20 -2.76 10.97
C LEU A 100 -3.04 -1.55 11.38
N GLY A 101 -3.97 -1.72 12.32
CA GLY A 101 -4.62 -0.58 12.99
C GLY A 101 -5.62 0.18 12.12
N TYR A 102 -6.48 -0.51 11.40
CA TYR A 102 -7.59 0.10 10.65
C TYR A 102 -7.26 1.11 9.53
N PRO A 103 -6.27 0.86 8.65
CA PRO A 103 -6.08 1.71 7.48
C PRO A 103 -7.25 1.56 6.48
N SER A 104 -7.62 2.69 5.85
CA SER A 104 -8.49 2.71 4.65
C SER A 104 -7.60 2.51 3.43
N ILE A 105 -7.80 1.40 2.72
CA ILE A 105 -6.96 1.01 1.59
C ILE A 105 -7.75 0.64 0.34
N ARG A 106 -7.06 0.67 -0.80
CA ARG A 106 -7.52 0.05 -2.05
C ARG A 106 -6.40 -0.81 -2.60
N CYS A 107 -6.62 -2.12 -2.72
CA CYS A 107 -5.55 -3.06 -3.07
C CYS A 107 -5.26 -3.07 -4.57
N PHE A 108 -3.98 -3.28 -4.90
CA PHE A 108 -3.56 -3.77 -6.20
C PHE A 108 -3.14 -5.22 -6.06
N ARG A 109 -3.85 -6.11 -6.76
CA ARG A 109 -3.58 -7.55 -6.71
C ARG A 109 -2.80 -7.98 -7.95
N ARG A 110 -1.86 -8.91 -7.78
CA ARG A 110 -1.18 -9.58 -8.89
C ARG A 110 -2.24 -10.11 -9.86
N ARG A 111 -2.13 -9.74 -11.13
CA ARG A 111 -3.03 -10.26 -12.16
C ARG A 111 -2.84 -11.78 -12.23
N SER A 112 -3.89 -12.52 -11.88
CA SER A 112 -3.89 -13.97 -12.01
C SER A 112 -3.77 -14.29 -13.50
N ARG A 113 -2.80 -15.13 -13.87
CA ARG A 113 -2.71 -15.65 -15.24
C ARG A 113 -3.85 -16.62 -15.53
#